data_AF-A0A2J6HJ15-F1
#
_entry.id   AF-A0A2J6HJ15-F1
#
_cell.length_a   1.000
_cell.length_b   1.000
_cell.length_c   1.000
_cell.angle_alpha   90.00
_cell.angle_beta   90.00
_cell.angle_gamma   90.00
#
_symmetry.space_group_name_H-M   'P 1'
#
loop_
_entity.id
_entity.type
_entity.pdbx_description
1 polymer ?
#
loop_
_entity_poly.entity_id
_entity_poly.type
_entity_poly.pdbx_seq_one_letter_code
_entity_poly.pdbx_strand_id
1 'polypeptide(L)'
;MIHMLKRSGIHVFYFFSFLLFISLYACLEKSKGHVHVEDNQAFSAIVAFQDSIVHANTPGIHTIEKAYMHYLDSVCPLILEKGDFSRSGISADLREKLFDRLHGDELAEIFFVGDTIEYFSMDAKRRVKKYFPYHVSINTNGQFTKLLETMSDEHPFIDKYYANMMESETISPTCYGMVLRDYDQLDFSNPSHRLLYTVTILSVNETIKDRFVR
;
A
#
# COMPACT_ATOMS: atom_id res chain seq x y z
N MET A 1 26.52 41.44 -50.57
CA MET A 1 26.62 41.44 -49.09
C MET A 1 25.31 41.00 -48.40
N ILE A 2 24.62 39.96 -48.91
CA ILE A 2 23.33 39.45 -48.35
C ILE A 2 23.37 37.93 -48.10
N HIS A 3 24.42 37.23 -48.55
CA HIS A 3 24.48 35.75 -48.46
C HIS A 3 25.07 35.17 -47.16
N MET A 4 25.59 36.00 -46.24
CA MET A 4 26.19 35.51 -44.99
C MET A 4 25.24 35.48 -43.77
N LEU A 5 24.05 36.09 -43.85
CA LEU A 5 23.11 36.13 -42.72
C LEU A 5 22.13 34.95 -42.65
N LYS A 6 22.02 34.12 -43.69
CA LYS A 6 21.07 32.98 -43.73
C LYS A 6 21.56 31.69 -43.05
N ARG A 7 22.88 31.51 -42.88
CA ARG A 7 23.43 30.29 -42.23
C ARG A 7 23.36 30.34 -40.71
N SER A 8 23.37 31.53 -40.10
CA SER A 8 23.33 31.71 -38.65
C SER A 8 21.98 31.29 -38.03
N GLY A 9 20.85 31.61 -38.68
CA GLY A 9 19.52 31.28 -38.14
C GLY A 9 19.23 29.78 -38.08
N ILE A 10 19.76 29.00 -39.03
CA ILE A 10 19.59 27.55 -39.07
C ILE A 10 20.32 26.88 -37.89
N HIS A 11 21.56 27.30 -37.60
CA HIS A 11 22.31 26.78 -36.46
C HIS A 11 21.71 27.19 -35.11
N VAL A 12 21.16 28.40 -35.00
CA VAL A 12 20.44 28.84 -33.80
C VAL A 12 19.16 28.04 -33.60
N PHE A 13 18.42 27.73 -34.68
CA PHE A 13 17.20 26.91 -34.61
C PHE A 13 17.49 25.46 -34.18
N TYR A 14 18.55 24.84 -34.70
CA TYR A 14 18.97 23.51 -34.26
C TYR A 14 19.45 23.49 -32.81
N PHE A 15 20.19 24.51 -32.37
CA PHE A 15 20.64 24.62 -30.98
C PHE A 15 19.46 24.80 -30.02
N PHE A 16 18.48 25.62 -30.39
CA PHE A 16 17.26 25.82 -29.58
C PHE A 16 16.40 24.55 -29.52
N SER A 17 16.26 23.84 -30.64
CA SER A 17 15.53 22.57 -30.70
C SER A 17 16.20 21.48 -29.86
N PHE A 18 17.53 21.42 -29.88
CA PHE A 18 18.32 20.49 -29.07
C PHE A 18 18.22 20.79 -27.57
N LEU A 19 18.30 22.06 -27.17
CA LEU A 19 18.08 22.48 -25.78
C LEU A 19 16.67 22.16 -25.28
N LEU A 20 15.66 22.32 -26.14
CA LEU A 20 14.27 22.00 -25.81
C LEU A 20 14.07 20.47 -25.68
N PHE A 21 14.79 19.68 -26.48
CA PHE A 21 14.81 18.22 -26.35
C PHE A 21 15.48 17.79 -25.03
N ILE A 22 16.60 18.41 -24.65
CA ILE A 22 17.27 18.15 -23.37
C ILE A 22 16.39 18.55 -22.20
N SER A 23 15.71 19.71 -22.25
CA SER A 23 14.84 20.13 -21.15
C SER A 23 13.61 19.25 -21.02
N LEU A 24 13.04 18.78 -22.14
CA LEU A 24 11.96 17.80 -22.14
C LEU A 24 12.43 16.45 -21.59
N TYR A 25 13.64 15.99 -21.94
CA TYR A 25 14.21 14.75 -21.40
C TYR A 25 14.50 14.86 -19.90
N ALA A 26 15.07 15.99 -19.46
CA ALA A 26 15.33 16.26 -18.06
C ALA A 26 14.03 16.39 -17.24
N CYS A 27 12.95 16.94 -17.83
CA CYS A 27 11.61 16.93 -17.22
C CYS A 27 11.00 15.53 -17.20
N LEU A 28 11.22 14.70 -18.23
CA LEU A 28 10.76 13.31 -18.28
C LEU A 28 11.47 12.43 -17.24
N GLU A 29 12.79 12.58 -17.09
CA GLU A 29 13.57 11.90 -16.05
C GLU A 29 13.14 12.33 -14.64
N LYS A 30 12.80 13.61 -14.46
CA LYS A 30 12.25 14.11 -13.19
C LYS A 30 10.80 13.67 -12.92
N SER A 31 10.10 13.12 -13.91
CA SER A 31 8.71 12.67 -13.80
C SER A 31 8.57 11.18 -13.46
N LYS A 32 9.66 10.40 -13.41
CA LYS A 32 9.67 9.15 -12.62
C LYS A 32 9.87 9.52 -11.16
N GLY A 33 8.88 10.18 -10.57
CA GLY A 33 8.89 10.51 -9.16
C GLY A 33 8.90 9.21 -8.38
N HIS A 34 10.07 8.83 -7.85
CA HIS A 34 10.14 7.76 -6.88
C HIS A 34 9.27 8.14 -5.69
N VAL A 35 8.28 7.31 -5.41
CA VAL A 35 7.39 7.48 -4.28
C VAL A 35 8.14 6.98 -3.05
N HIS A 36 8.39 7.86 -2.08
CA HIS A 36 8.98 7.49 -0.80
C HIS A 36 7.90 7.48 0.29
N VAL A 37 8.03 6.59 1.27
CA VAL A 37 7.06 6.47 2.37
C VAL A 37 7.04 7.73 3.24
N GLU A 38 8.20 8.31 3.45
CA GLU A 38 8.41 9.51 4.25
C GLU A 38 7.78 10.76 3.61
N ASP A 39 7.68 10.78 2.28
CA ASP A 39 7.11 11.92 1.53
C ASP A 39 5.58 11.84 1.41
N ASN A 40 4.98 10.69 1.75
CA ASN A 40 3.54 10.48 1.72
C ASN A 40 2.98 10.36 3.16
N GLN A 41 2.16 11.35 3.54
CA GLN A 41 1.56 11.43 4.87
C GLN A 41 0.72 10.20 5.23
N ALA A 42 -0.05 9.66 4.28
CA ALA A 42 -0.86 8.46 4.49
C ALA A 42 0.03 7.25 4.79
N PHE A 43 1.12 7.09 4.02
CA PHE A 43 2.02 5.95 4.16
C PHE A 43 2.73 6.00 5.51
N SER A 44 3.28 7.15 5.86
CA SER A 44 3.94 7.38 7.15
C SER A 44 2.99 7.14 8.33
N ALA A 45 1.73 7.59 8.23
CA ALA A 45 0.74 7.38 9.28
C ALA A 45 0.36 5.90 9.46
N ILE A 46 0.22 5.16 8.35
CA ILE A 46 -0.09 3.72 8.39
C ILE A 46 1.08 2.92 8.96
N VAL A 47 2.31 3.22 8.56
CA VAL A 47 3.51 2.57 9.12
C VAL A 47 3.62 2.87 10.61
N ALA A 48 3.51 4.13 11.02
CA ALA A 48 3.59 4.51 12.43
C ALA A 48 2.48 3.86 13.29
N PHE A 49 1.29 3.69 12.72
CA PHE A 49 0.20 2.96 13.36
C PHE A 49 0.57 1.50 13.61
N GLN A 50 1.07 0.79 12.60
CA GLN A 50 1.48 -0.60 12.77
C GLN A 50 2.69 -0.73 13.71
N ASP A 51 3.69 0.15 13.61
CA ASP A 51 4.85 0.19 14.50
C ASP A 51 4.40 0.29 15.97
N SER A 52 3.37 1.10 16.25
CA SER A 52 2.82 1.23 17.61
C SER A 52 2.19 -0.07 18.14
N ILE A 53 1.51 -0.84 17.28
CA ILE A 53 0.92 -2.14 17.63
C ILE A 53 2.03 -3.16 17.89
N VAL A 54 3.03 -3.21 17.00
CA VAL A 54 4.17 -4.11 17.13
C VAL A 54 4.91 -3.85 18.44
N HIS A 55 5.24 -2.60 18.74
CA HIS A 55 5.92 -2.23 19.98
C HIS A 55 5.11 -2.54 21.24
N ALA A 56 3.79 -2.32 21.21
CA ALA A 56 2.92 -2.65 22.34
C ALA A 56 2.91 -4.16 22.65
N ASN A 57 3.10 -5.00 21.63
CA ASN A 57 3.11 -6.47 21.77
C ASN A 57 4.50 -7.08 21.96
N THR A 58 5.57 -6.27 21.88
CA THR A 58 6.96 -6.74 21.99
C THR A 58 7.79 -5.90 22.99
N PRO A 59 7.31 -5.74 24.25
CA PRO A 59 8.00 -4.92 25.22
C PRO A 59 9.42 -5.45 25.47
N GLY A 60 10.41 -4.57 25.37
CA GLY A 60 11.83 -4.91 25.57
C GLY A 60 12.62 -5.22 24.31
N ILE A 61 11.98 -5.27 23.13
CA ILE A 61 12.68 -5.35 21.84
C ILE A 61 12.86 -3.93 21.29
N HIS A 62 14.12 -3.50 21.14
CA HIS A 62 14.44 -2.10 20.79
C HIS A 62 14.65 -1.85 19.30
N THR A 63 14.88 -2.88 18.48
CA THR A 63 15.03 -2.73 17.03
C THR A 63 13.72 -3.08 16.34
N ILE A 64 13.25 -2.21 15.44
CA ILE A 64 11.94 -2.38 14.77
C ILE A 64 11.85 -3.70 14.01
N GLU A 65 12.91 -4.09 13.30
CA GLU A 65 12.98 -5.34 12.56
C GLU A 65 12.74 -6.57 13.46
N LYS A 66 13.46 -6.66 14.60
CA LYS A 66 13.29 -7.78 15.55
C LYS A 66 11.93 -7.76 16.21
N ALA A 67 11.39 -6.56 16.47
CA ALA A 67 10.06 -6.41 17.05
C ALA A 67 9.00 -6.94 16.07
N TYR A 68 9.13 -6.62 14.78
CA TYR A 68 8.28 -7.18 13.72
C TYR A 68 8.43 -8.69 13.62
N MET A 69 9.65 -9.22 13.55
CA MET A 69 9.84 -10.68 13.46
C MET A 69 9.21 -11.41 14.64
N HIS A 70 9.48 -10.97 15.87
CA HIS A 70 8.87 -11.57 17.07
C HIS A 70 7.33 -11.44 17.06
N TYR A 71 6.82 -10.29 16.61
CA TYR A 71 5.38 -10.07 16.48
C TYR A 71 4.75 -11.03 15.47
N LEU A 72 5.30 -11.11 14.26
CA LEU A 72 4.80 -11.93 13.16
C LEU A 72 4.89 -13.43 13.45
N ASP A 73 5.99 -13.88 14.08
CA ASP A 73 6.14 -15.25 14.58
C ASP A 73 5.00 -15.63 15.55
N SER A 74 4.44 -14.66 16.28
CA SER A 74 3.34 -14.89 17.22
C SER A 74 1.95 -14.84 16.57
N VAL A 75 1.74 -13.99 15.55
CA VAL A 75 0.40 -13.75 14.98
C VAL A 75 0.14 -14.51 13.66
N CYS A 76 1.12 -14.61 12.76
CA CYS A 76 0.92 -15.21 11.44
C CYS A 76 0.48 -16.69 11.51
N PRO A 77 1.08 -17.55 12.36
CA PRO A 77 0.63 -18.93 12.47
C PRO A 77 -0.85 -19.05 12.91
N LEU A 78 -1.28 -18.17 13.82
CA LEU A 78 -2.68 -18.16 14.31
C LEU A 78 -3.66 -17.73 13.21
N ILE A 79 -3.27 -16.75 12.40
CA ILE A 79 -4.08 -16.29 11.27
C ILE A 79 -4.18 -17.41 10.22
N LEU A 80 -3.07 -18.06 9.89
CA LEU A 80 -3.01 -19.15 8.91
C LEU A 80 -3.81 -20.38 9.36
N GLU A 81 -3.74 -20.75 10.64
CA GLU A 81 -4.45 -21.91 11.19
C GLU A 81 -5.98 -21.69 11.20
N LYS A 82 -6.44 -20.49 11.58
CA LYS A 82 -7.87 -20.21 11.83
C LYS A 82 -8.56 -19.43 10.71
N GLY A 83 -7.80 -18.96 9.73
CA GLY A 83 -8.27 -18.01 8.70
C GLY A 83 -8.94 -16.80 9.35
N ASP A 84 -8.39 -16.29 10.45
CA ASP A 84 -8.99 -15.26 11.29
C ASP A 84 -8.04 -14.08 11.49
N PHE A 85 -8.25 -13.03 10.70
CA PHE A 85 -7.44 -11.81 10.72
C PHE A 85 -7.72 -10.91 11.92
N SER A 86 -8.75 -11.18 12.75
CA SER A 86 -8.91 -10.47 14.03
C SER A 86 -7.73 -10.69 14.98
N ARG A 87 -6.92 -11.73 14.71
CA ARG A 87 -5.67 -12.04 15.41
C ARG A 87 -4.48 -11.17 14.99
N SER A 88 -4.64 -10.34 13.96
CA SER A 88 -3.61 -9.43 13.46
C SER A 88 -3.29 -8.25 14.38
N GLY A 89 -3.91 -8.16 15.56
CA GLY A 89 -3.74 -7.06 16.51
C GLY A 89 -4.44 -5.76 16.12
N ILE A 90 -4.95 -5.65 14.89
CA ILE A 90 -5.72 -4.49 14.40
C ILE A 90 -7.21 -4.80 14.55
N SER A 91 -7.80 -4.35 15.65
CA SER A 91 -9.25 -4.48 15.85
C SER A 91 -10.04 -3.54 14.94
N ALA A 92 -11.33 -3.82 14.83
CA ALA A 92 -12.29 -2.96 14.14
C ALA A 92 -12.19 -1.48 14.48
N ASP A 93 -12.32 -1.20 15.77
CA ASP A 93 -12.34 0.16 16.29
C ASP A 93 -10.98 0.87 16.10
N LEU A 94 -9.87 0.12 16.03
CA LEU A 94 -8.54 0.68 15.75
C LEU A 94 -8.38 1.04 14.27
N ARG A 95 -8.92 0.20 13.37
CA ARG A 95 -8.94 0.46 11.93
C ARG A 95 -9.79 1.68 11.60
N GLU A 96 -10.99 1.79 12.19
CA GLU A 96 -11.86 2.96 12.05
C GLU A 96 -11.15 4.23 12.49
N LYS A 97 -10.52 4.23 13.68
CA LYS A 97 -9.72 5.36 14.17
C LYS A 97 -8.54 5.72 13.26
N LEU A 98 -7.93 4.76 12.58
CA LEU A 98 -6.86 5.04 11.61
C LEU A 98 -7.43 5.75 10.39
N PHE A 99 -8.52 5.23 9.82
CA PHE A 99 -9.13 5.80 8.62
C PHE A 99 -9.78 7.16 8.88
N ASP A 100 -10.41 7.36 10.02
CA ASP A 100 -10.98 8.66 10.43
C ASP A 100 -9.92 9.77 10.57
N ARG A 101 -8.66 9.38 10.83
CA ARG A 101 -7.54 10.32 10.94
C ARG A 101 -6.94 10.70 9.59
N LEU A 102 -7.20 9.92 8.54
CA LEU A 102 -6.70 10.16 7.20
C LEU A 102 -7.77 10.87 6.37
N HIS A 103 -7.37 11.90 5.64
CA HIS A 103 -8.29 12.57 4.72
C HIS A 103 -8.66 11.63 3.56
N GLY A 104 -9.84 11.84 2.96
CA GLY A 104 -10.30 11.01 1.83
C GLY A 104 -9.30 10.95 0.68
N ASP A 105 -8.65 12.08 0.36
CA ASP A 105 -7.62 12.16 -0.68
C ASP A 105 -6.36 11.37 -0.29
N GLU A 106 -5.98 11.37 0.99
CA GLU A 106 -4.83 10.59 1.50
C GLU A 106 -5.10 9.09 1.46
N LEU A 107 -6.33 8.68 1.82
CA LEU A 107 -6.76 7.29 1.72
C LEU A 107 -6.82 6.83 0.25
N ALA A 108 -7.26 7.71 -0.66
CA ALA A 108 -7.33 7.42 -2.09
C ALA A 108 -5.98 7.06 -2.71
N GLU A 109 -4.86 7.43 -2.07
CA GLU A 109 -3.52 7.01 -2.52
C GLU A 109 -3.25 5.51 -2.38
N ILE A 110 -4.08 4.81 -1.62
CA ILE A 110 -3.94 3.38 -1.33
C ILE A 110 -5.24 2.62 -1.60
N PHE A 111 -6.37 3.16 -1.16
CA PHE A 111 -7.65 2.47 -1.07
C PHE A 111 -8.77 3.24 -1.75
N PHE A 112 -9.70 2.51 -2.36
CA PHE A 112 -11.08 2.95 -2.48
C PHE A 112 -11.82 2.52 -1.21
N VAL A 113 -12.42 3.49 -0.52
CA VAL A 113 -13.22 3.28 0.69
C VAL A 113 -14.69 3.48 0.34
N GLY A 114 -15.50 2.43 0.50
CA GLY A 114 -16.95 2.46 0.24
C GLY A 114 -17.76 2.02 1.46
N ASP A 115 -19.06 2.30 1.48
CA ASP A 115 -19.94 1.84 2.56
C ASP A 115 -20.24 0.34 2.41
N THR A 116 -19.91 -0.44 3.44
CA THR A 116 -20.16 -1.88 3.46
C THR A 116 -21.65 -2.23 3.41
N ILE A 117 -22.52 -1.31 3.84
CA ILE A 117 -23.98 -1.51 3.77
C ILE A 117 -24.43 -1.61 2.32
N GLU A 118 -23.81 -0.91 1.36
CA GLU A 118 -24.20 -1.02 -0.06
C GLU A 118 -23.76 -2.36 -0.68
N TYR A 119 -22.72 -2.97 -0.15
CA TYR A 119 -22.12 -4.19 -0.69
C TYR A 119 -22.91 -5.48 -0.36
N PHE A 120 -23.68 -5.49 0.73
CA PHE A 120 -24.42 -6.68 1.17
C PHE A 120 -25.86 -6.75 0.64
N SER A 121 -26.32 -7.96 0.29
CA SER A 121 -27.73 -8.19 -0.04
C SER A 121 -28.65 -7.85 1.13
N MET A 122 -29.91 -7.50 0.87
CA MET A 122 -30.88 -7.18 1.92
C MET A 122 -31.06 -8.33 2.94
N ASP A 123 -30.87 -9.58 2.54
CA ASP A 123 -30.93 -10.72 3.44
C ASP A 123 -29.69 -10.84 4.34
N ALA A 124 -28.51 -10.52 3.83
CA ALA A 124 -27.31 -10.36 4.67
C ALA A 124 -27.45 -9.15 5.60
N LYS A 125 -28.11 -8.07 5.15
CA LYS A 125 -28.43 -6.89 5.96
C LYS A 125 -29.31 -7.21 7.18
N ARG A 126 -30.21 -8.19 7.04
CA ARG A 126 -31.14 -8.60 8.11
C ARG A 126 -30.52 -9.56 9.13
N ARG A 127 -29.51 -10.32 8.71
CA ARG A 127 -28.93 -11.40 9.53
C ARG A 127 -27.74 -10.96 10.37
N VAL A 128 -27.16 -9.78 10.11
CA VAL A 128 -25.89 -9.35 10.68
C VAL A 128 -26.08 -8.13 11.59
N LYS A 129 -25.68 -8.26 12.87
CA LYS A 129 -25.90 -7.23 13.92
C LYS A 129 -24.88 -6.07 13.96
N LYS A 130 -23.71 -6.16 13.30
CA LYS A 130 -22.75 -5.04 13.10
C LYS A 130 -22.24 -5.17 11.69
N TYR A 131 -22.25 -4.08 10.94
CA TYR A 131 -21.36 -3.91 9.81
C TYR A 131 -20.11 -3.21 10.32
N PHE A 132 -18.97 -3.52 9.72
CA PHE A 132 -17.97 -2.47 9.61
C PHE A 132 -18.52 -1.39 8.70
N PRO A 133 -18.38 -0.11 9.02
CA PRO A 133 -18.92 0.96 8.19
C PRO A 133 -18.26 1.05 6.81
N TYR A 134 -17.07 0.47 6.63
CA TYR A 134 -16.30 0.63 5.40
C TYR A 134 -15.81 -0.70 4.81
N HIS A 135 -15.99 -0.85 3.49
CA HIS A 135 -15.29 -1.81 2.65
C HIS A 135 -14.09 -1.09 2.02
N VAL A 136 -12.93 -1.74 2.04
CA VAL A 136 -11.74 -1.26 1.34
C VAL A 136 -11.34 -2.18 0.20
N SER A 137 -10.98 -1.58 -0.93
CA SER A 137 -10.28 -2.24 -2.04
C SER A 137 -9.07 -1.40 -2.44
N ILE A 138 -8.05 -2.02 -3.02
CA ILE A 138 -6.87 -1.28 -3.47
C ILE A 138 -7.23 -0.34 -4.62
N ASN A 139 -6.67 0.88 -4.58
CA ASN A 139 -6.61 1.76 -5.74
C ASN A 139 -5.38 1.40 -6.58
N THR A 140 -5.58 0.62 -7.63
CA THR A 140 -4.52 0.22 -8.57
C THR A 140 -3.89 1.40 -9.32
N ASN A 141 -4.51 2.59 -9.31
CA ASN A 141 -3.94 3.81 -9.87
C ASN A 141 -3.31 4.73 -8.81
N GLY A 142 -3.38 4.35 -7.52
CA GLY A 142 -2.87 5.13 -6.40
C GLY A 142 -1.33 5.09 -6.29
N GLN A 143 -0.78 5.96 -5.45
CA GLN A 143 0.67 6.03 -5.21
C GLN A 143 1.23 4.74 -4.60
N PHE A 144 0.42 3.98 -3.86
CA PHE A 144 0.87 2.71 -3.28
C PHE A 144 1.25 1.70 -4.37
N THR A 145 0.45 1.62 -5.43
CA THR A 145 0.72 0.74 -6.57
C THR A 145 2.00 1.15 -7.30
N LYS A 146 2.26 2.46 -7.46
CA LYS A 146 3.50 2.98 -8.06
C LYS A 146 4.73 2.69 -7.19
N LEU A 147 4.58 2.77 -5.87
CA LEU A 147 5.63 2.36 -4.93
C LEU A 147 5.92 0.86 -5.07
N LEU A 148 4.89 0.01 -5.13
CA LEU A 148 5.06 -1.43 -5.33
C LEU A 148 5.74 -1.76 -6.65
N GLU A 149 5.39 -1.07 -7.74
CA GLU A 149 6.05 -1.20 -9.04
C GLU A 149 7.54 -0.90 -8.92
N THR A 150 7.92 0.21 -8.28
CA THR A 150 9.34 0.55 -8.05
C THR A 150 10.05 -0.51 -7.22
N MET A 151 9.41 -0.98 -6.15
CA MET A 151 9.98 -2.02 -5.27
C MET A 151 10.09 -3.38 -5.96
N SER A 152 9.21 -3.67 -6.93
CA SER A 152 9.21 -4.94 -7.66
C SER A 152 10.45 -5.11 -8.54
N ASP A 153 10.97 -4.01 -9.11
CA ASP A 153 12.18 -4.04 -9.95
C ASP A 153 13.41 -4.56 -9.19
N GLU A 154 13.41 -4.43 -7.86
CA GLU A 154 14.56 -4.73 -7.01
C GLU A 154 14.38 -5.97 -6.13
N HIS A 155 13.14 -6.46 -5.96
CA HIS A 155 12.82 -7.47 -4.95
C HIS A 155 11.92 -8.62 -5.46
N PRO A 156 12.43 -9.85 -5.63
CA PRO A 156 11.70 -10.97 -6.25
C PRO A 156 10.39 -11.37 -5.55
N PHE A 157 10.31 -11.22 -4.22
CA PHE A 157 9.07 -11.44 -3.49
C PHE A 157 8.00 -10.40 -3.86
N ILE A 158 8.41 -9.13 -4.00
CA ILE A 158 7.51 -8.00 -4.23
C ILE A 158 7.07 -7.99 -5.69
N ASP A 159 7.94 -8.37 -6.62
CA ASP A 159 7.60 -8.64 -8.02
C ASP A 159 6.43 -9.63 -8.15
N LYS A 160 6.54 -10.79 -7.52
CA LYS A 160 5.45 -11.78 -7.51
C LYS A 160 4.19 -11.23 -6.85
N TYR A 161 4.34 -10.49 -5.75
CA TYR A 161 3.19 -9.91 -5.03
C TYR A 161 2.46 -8.89 -5.92
N TYR A 162 3.22 -7.99 -6.56
CA TYR A 162 2.73 -6.95 -7.45
C TYR A 162 2.04 -7.56 -8.68
N ALA A 163 2.65 -8.56 -9.31
CA ALA A 163 2.05 -9.25 -10.45
C ALA A 163 0.68 -9.88 -10.10
N ASN A 164 0.58 -10.58 -8.95
CA ASN A 164 -0.69 -11.15 -8.48
C ASN A 164 -1.74 -10.07 -8.16
N MET A 165 -1.31 -8.94 -7.58
CA MET A 165 -2.20 -7.84 -7.27
C MET A 165 -2.76 -7.20 -8.56
N MET A 166 -1.90 -6.99 -9.55
CA MET A 166 -2.30 -6.39 -10.83
C MET A 166 -3.19 -7.32 -11.67
N GLU A 167 -2.93 -8.62 -11.66
CA GLU A 167 -3.78 -9.62 -12.34
C GLU A 167 -5.21 -9.63 -11.79
N SER A 168 -5.36 -9.45 -10.48
CA SER A 168 -6.66 -9.48 -9.80
C SER A 168 -7.29 -8.11 -9.58
N GLU A 169 -6.59 -7.03 -9.99
CA GLU A 169 -6.93 -5.63 -9.73
C GLU A 169 -7.19 -5.31 -8.24
N THR A 170 -6.67 -6.14 -7.32
CA THR A 170 -6.84 -6.00 -5.86
C THR A 170 -5.86 -6.90 -5.11
N ILE A 171 -5.88 -6.92 -3.77
CA ILE A 171 -5.09 -7.87 -2.97
C ILE A 171 -5.85 -9.19 -2.90
N SER A 172 -5.33 -10.19 -3.62
CA SER A 172 -5.92 -11.53 -3.73
C SER A 172 -5.60 -12.43 -2.52
N PRO A 173 -6.35 -13.54 -2.32
CA PRO A 173 -5.97 -14.64 -1.42
C PRO A 173 -4.50 -15.05 -1.49
N THR A 174 -3.92 -15.06 -2.69
CA THR A 174 -2.51 -15.38 -2.92
C THR A 174 -1.59 -14.32 -2.29
N CYS A 175 -1.88 -13.04 -2.48
CA CYS A 175 -1.13 -11.93 -1.88
C CYS A 175 -1.11 -12.04 -0.34
N TYR A 176 -2.25 -12.32 0.29
CA TYR A 176 -2.30 -12.55 1.74
C TYR A 176 -1.44 -13.76 2.15
N GLY A 177 -1.55 -14.87 1.41
CA GLY A 177 -0.78 -16.08 1.69
C GLY A 177 0.72 -15.85 1.62
N MET A 178 1.19 -15.08 0.65
CA MET A 178 2.60 -14.69 0.52
C MET A 178 3.07 -13.90 1.73
N VAL A 179 2.34 -12.84 2.10
CA VAL A 179 2.72 -11.96 3.21
C VAL A 179 2.63 -12.66 4.57
N LEU A 180 1.73 -13.63 4.75
CA LEU A 180 1.59 -14.35 6.02
C LEU A 180 2.55 -15.54 6.17
N ARG A 181 2.89 -16.22 5.07
CA ARG A 181 3.73 -17.43 5.12
C ARG A 181 5.20 -17.11 4.93
N ASP A 182 5.49 -16.14 4.06
CA ASP A 182 6.84 -15.85 3.58
C ASP A 182 7.26 -14.42 3.99
N TYR A 183 6.78 -13.94 5.16
CA TYR A 183 7.07 -12.59 5.69
C TYR A 183 8.55 -12.36 6.00
N ASP A 184 9.30 -13.44 6.24
CA ASP A 184 10.74 -13.41 6.48
C ASP A 184 11.54 -12.95 5.25
N GLN A 185 10.91 -12.91 4.07
CA GLN A 185 11.49 -12.30 2.87
C GLN A 185 11.38 -10.77 2.85
N LEU A 186 10.67 -10.15 3.79
CA LEU A 186 10.56 -8.70 3.89
C LEU A 186 11.60 -8.14 4.88
N ASP A 187 12.35 -7.14 4.44
CA ASP A 187 13.17 -6.31 5.32
C ASP A 187 12.30 -5.33 6.14
N PHE A 188 11.96 -5.69 7.38
CA PHE A 188 11.18 -4.82 8.27
C PHE A 188 11.97 -3.66 8.87
N SER A 189 13.25 -3.48 8.54
CA SER A 189 13.95 -2.20 8.77
C SER A 189 13.54 -1.13 7.73
N ASN A 190 13.10 -1.56 6.54
CA ASN A 190 12.60 -0.71 5.47
C ASN A 190 11.10 -0.33 5.68
N PRO A 191 10.75 0.98 5.76
CA PRO A 191 9.37 1.42 5.93
C PRO A 191 8.45 1.01 4.78
N SER A 192 8.93 0.89 3.55
CA SER A 192 8.12 0.47 2.40
C SER A 192 7.68 -0.99 2.51
N HIS A 193 8.52 -1.86 3.07
CA HIS A 193 8.17 -3.25 3.34
C HIS A 193 7.18 -3.37 4.51
N ARG A 194 7.36 -2.55 5.56
CA ARG A 194 6.37 -2.42 6.64
C ARG A 194 5.02 -1.93 6.10
N LEU A 195 5.03 -0.97 5.19
CA LEU A 195 3.82 -0.46 4.53
C LEU A 195 3.14 -1.57 3.73
N LEU A 196 3.88 -2.31 2.89
CA LEU A 196 3.35 -3.45 2.11
C LEU A 196 2.60 -4.41 3.03
N TYR A 197 3.25 -4.88 4.10
CA TYR A 197 2.61 -5.77 5.07
C TYR A 197 1.34 -5.15 5.65
N THR A 198 1.42 -3.90 6.11
CA THR A 198 0.31 -3.24 6.81
C THR A 198 -0.88 -3.02 5.89
N VAL A 199 -0.65 -2.59 4.65
CA VAL A 199 -1.69 -2.41 3.64
C VAL A 199 -2.36 -3.74 3.30
N THR A 200 -1.58 -4.83 3.17
CA THR A 200 -2.14 -6.18 3.01
C THR A 200 -3.05 -6.56 4.18
N ILE A 201 -2.67 -6.31 5.43
CA ILE A 201 -3.54 -6.66 6.56
C ILE A 201 -4.78 -5.76 6.64
N LEU A 202 -4.63 -4.46 6.35
CA LEU A 202 -5.73 -3.50 6.38
C LEU A 202 -6.76 -3.75 5.26
N SER A 203 -6.35 -4.32 4.12
CA SER A 203 -7.26 -4.65 3.01
C SER A 203 -8.19 -5.82 3.31
N VAL A 204 -7.93 -6.60 4.36
CA VAL A 204 -8.83 -7.66 4.79
C VAL A 204 -10.06 -7.04 5.44
N ASN A 205 -11.16 -7.03 4.71
CA ASN A 205 -12.47 -6.78 5.31
C ASN A 205 -12.75 -7.88 6.34
N GLU A 206 -12.72 -7.56 7.63
CA GLU A 206 -12.98 -8.55 8.68
C GLU A 206 -14.32 -9.22 8.40
N THR A 207 -14.28 -10.51 8.12
CA THR A 207 -15.50 -11.29 7.94
C THR A 207 -16.19 -11.34 9.30
N ILE A 208 -17.41 -10.83 9.36
CA ILE A 208 -18.21 -10.77 10.59
C ILE A 208 -18.59 -12.21 10.99
N LYS A 209 -17.67 -12.91 11.68
CA LYS A 209 -17.85 -14.31 12.09
C LYS A 209 -18.89 -14.48 13.21
N ASP A 210 -19.16 -13.42 13.98
CA ASP A 210 -19.88 -13.54 15.26
C ASP A 210 -21.34 -13.06 15.28
N ARG A 211 -21.98 -12.80 14.13
CA ARG A 211 -23.29 -12.11 14.16
C ARG A 211 -24.39 -12.67 13.29
N PHE A 212 -24.30 -13.90 12.82
CA PHE A 212 -25.48 -14.57 12.30
C PHE A 212 -26.38 -14.97 13.47
N VAL A 213 -27.61 -14.43 13.49
CA VAL A 213 -28.66 -14.94 14.37
C VAL A 213 -28.85 -16.42 14.04
N ARG A 214 -28.57 -17.30 15.00
CA ARG A 214 -29.00 -18.71 14.92
C ARG A 214 -30.50 -18.79 15.03
#